data_AF-A0A1I3YCK2-F1
#
_entry.id   AF-A0A1I3YCK2-F1
#
_cell.length_a   1.000
_cell.length_b   1.000
_cell.length_c   1.000
_cell.angle_alpha   90.00
_cell.angle_beta   90.00
_cell.angle_gamma   90.00
#
_symmetry.space_group_name_H-M   'P 1'
#
loop_
_entity.id
_entity.type
_entity.pdbx_description
1 polymer ?
#
loop_
_entity_poly.entity_id
_entity_poly.type
_entity_poly.pdbx_seq_one_letter_code
_entity_poly.pdbx_strand_id
1 'polypeptide(L)'
;MTSEFAHLAMLARHAVDAVHGEAATLKPQDRAKGPHGAGAPSATRAEQPIVVAFFQDTEFAARRRAWPTIGQAGDRMLNRSPEIYGSTSFAGEIAIGDRILRDPDGSRKLFEVVSRDPDGIGNAILGLASIANG
;
A
#
# COMPACT_ATOMS: atom_id res chain seq x y z
N MET A 1 -7.69 27.08 -8.65
CA MET A 1 -7.77 26.65 -10.06
C MET A 1 -7.07 25.32 -10.17
N THR A 2 -7.80 24.23 -10.36
CA THR A 2 -7.20 22.96 -10.79
C THR A 2 -6.76 23.13 -12.24
N SER A 3 -5.49 22.85 -12.54
CA SER A 3 -5.01 22.90 -13.92
C SER A 3 -5.69 21.80 -14.75
N GLU A 4 -5.84 22.01 -16.06
CA GLU A 4 -6.39 20.98 -16.96
C GLU A 4 -5.62 19.66 -16.86
N PHE A 5 -4.31 19.74 -16.58
CA PHE A 5 -3.48 18.58 -16.30
C PHE A 5 -3.90 17.81 -15.05
N ALA A 6 -4.22 18.51 -13.95
CA ALA A 6 -4.71 17.87 -12.73
C ALA A 6 -6.06 17.18 -12.98
N HIS A 7 -6.92 17.77 -13.82
CA HIS A 7 -8.19 17.17 -14.20
C HIS A 7 -8.01 15.89 -15.03
N LEU A 8 -7.08 15.90 -16.00
CA LEU A 8 -6.75 14.69 -16.78
C LEU A 8 -6.15 13.59 -15.90
N ALA A 9 -5.23 13.94 -14.99
CA ALA A 9 -4.63 12.98 -14.07
C ALA A 9 -5.68 12.34 -13.15
N MET A 10 -6.65 13.13 -12.67
CA MET A 10 -7.78 12.66 -11.88
C MET A 10 -8.63 11.65 -12.67
N LEU A 11 -9.03 12.00 -13.89
CA LEU A 11 -9.84 11.12 -14.75
C LEU A 11 -9.12 9.82 -15.09
N ALA A 12 -7.82 9.89 -15.40
CA ALA A 12 -7.02 8.71 -15.67
C ALA A 12 -6.97 7.76 -14.45
N ARG A 13 -6.80 8.30 -13.24
CA ARG A 13 -6.81 7.51 -12.01
C ARG A 13 -8.17 6.89 -11.73
N HIS A 14 -9.26 7.64 -11.87
CA HIS A 14 -10.60 7.09 -11.73
C HIS A 14 -10.88 5.96 -12.72
N ALA A 15 -10.40 6.08 -13.97
CA ALA A 15 -10.56 5.01 -14.95
C ALA A 15 -9.77 3.74 -14.54
N VAL A 16 -8.54 3.89 -14.04
CA VAL A 16 -7.74 2.77 -13.53
C VAL A 16 -8.43 2.12 -12.34
N ASP A 17 -8.87 2.90 -11.35
CA ASP A 17 -9.58 2.39 -10.17
C ASP A 17 -10.89 1.71 -10.56
N ALA A 18 -11.60 2.18 -11.60
CA ALA A 18 -12.85 1.56 -12.05
C ALA A 18 -12.63 0.21 -12.76
N VAL A 19 -11.51 0.04 -13.47
CA VAL A 19 -11.22 -1.18 -14.25
C VAL A 19 -10.43 -2.21 -13.44
N HIS A 20 -9.47 -1.75 -12.63
CA HIS A 20 -8.53 -2.58 -11.89
C HIS A 20 -8.75 -2.54 -10.37
N GLY A 21 -9.73 -1.76 -9.91
CA GLY A 21 -10.07 -1.70 -8.49
C GLY A 21 -10.60 -3.02 -7.98
N GLU A 22 -9.99 -3.51 -6.91
CA GLU A 22 -10.41 -4.71 -6.21
C GLU A 22 -10.98 -4.34 -4.84
N ALA A 23 -12.00 -5.06 -4.41
CA ALA A 23 -12.52 -4.95 -3.07
C ALA A 23 -11.46 -5.40 -2.06
N ALA A 24 -11.16 -4.54 -1.10
CA ALA A 24 -10.23 -4.80 -0.03
C ALA A 24 -10.81 -4.30 1.30
N THR A 25 -10.20 -4.71 2.41
CA THR A 25 -10.57 -4.24 3.75
C THR A 25 -9.39 -3.51 4.36
N LEU A 26 -9.59 -2.23 4.68
CA LEU A 26 -8.68 -1.47 5.53
C LEU A 26 -8.83 -1.96 6.97
N LYS A 27 -7.71 -2.36 7.57
CA LYS A 27 -7.58 -2.81 8.96
C LYS A 27 -6.66 -1.83 9.70
N PRO A 28 -7.21 -0.78 10.30
CA PRO A 28 -6.41 0.22 11.00
C PRO A 28 -5.58 -0.41 12.12
N GLN A 29 -4.35 0.04 12.29
CA GLN A 29 -3.47 -0.38 13.38
C GLN A 29 -3.15 0.81 14.28
N ASP A 30 -3.05 0.55 15.57
CA ASP A 30 -2.50 1.52 16.51
C ASP A 30 -0.97 1.40 16.52
N ARG A 31 -0.30 2.55 16.60
CA ARG A 31 1.16 2.60 16.61
C ARG A 31 1.69 1.76 17.76
N ALA A 32 2.67 0.93 17.45
CA ALA A 32 3.38 0.13 18.43
C ALA A 32 3.89 1.00 19.60
N LYS A 33 3.61 0.57 20.82
CA LYS A 33 4.21 1.16 22.03
C LYS A 33 5.64 0.63 22.16
N GLY A 34 6.61 1.36 21.58
CA GLY A 34 8.05 1.09 21.73
C GLY A 34 8.71 0.45 20.48
N PRO A 35 10.05 0.30 20.50
CA PRO A 35 10.87 -0.03 19.33
C PRO A 35 10.69 -1.46 18.79
N HIS A 36 10.06 -2.35 19.55
CA HIS A 36 9.83 -3.75 19.17
C HIS A 36 8.35 -4.18 19.26
N GLY A 37 7.44 -3.24 19.51
CA GLY A 37 6.02 -3.58 19.57
C GLY A 37 5.49 -3.94 18.18
N ALA A 38 4.74 -5.03 18.07
CA ALA A 38 3.84 -5.21 16.93
C ALA A 38 2.67 -4.23 17.07
N GLY A 39 2.26 -3.58 15.97
CA GLY A 39 1.03 -2.79 15.95
C GLY A 39 -0.16 -3.69 16.31
N ALA A 40 -1.02 -3.21 17.21
CA ALA A 40 -2.27 -3.87 17.55
C ALA A 40 -3.40 -3.32 16.66
N PRO A 41 -4.48 -4.08 16.42
CA PRO A 41 -5.68 -3.54 15.79
C PRO A 41 -6.14 -2.28 16.50
N SER A 42 -6.55 -1.27 15.73
CA SER A 42 -6.92 0.01 16.32
C SER A 42 -8.13 -0.10 17.24
N ALA A 43 -8.05 0.50 18.42
CA ALA A 43 -9.17 0.55 19.36
C ALA A 43 -10.21 1.63 18.99
N THR A 44 -9.85 2.59 18.15
CA THR A 44 -10.66 3.78 17.83
C THR A 44 -11.13 3.83 16.38
N ARG A 45 -10.36 3.24 15.45
CA ARG A 45 -10.68 3.22 14.02
C ARG A 45 -11.17 1.82 13.62
N ALA A 46 -12.42 1.73 13.19
CA ALA A 46 -13.02 0.47 12.73
C ALA A 46 -12.45 0.03 11.37
N GLU A 47 -12.53 -1.28 11.08
CA GLU A 47 -12.24 -1.81 9.75
C GLU A 47 -13.23 -1.25 8.71
N GLN A 48 -12.75 -0.94 7.51
CA GLN A 48 -13.58 -0.33 6.47
C GLN A 48 -13.39 -1.03 5.12
N PRO A 49 -14.47 -1.28 4.37
CA PRO A 49 -14.36 -1.73 2.99
C PRO A 49 -13.80 -0.59 2.13
N ILE A 50 -12.80 -0.90 1.32
CA ILE A 50 -12.17 0.05 0.39
C ILE A 50 -12.00 -0.60 -0.97
N VAL A 51 -11.78 0.22 -2.00
CA VAL A 51 -11.40 -0.24 -3.33
C VAL A 51 -9.96 0.16 -3.58
N VAL A 52 -9.13 -0.79 -4.00
CA VAL A 52 -7.71 -0.57 -4.27
C VAL A 52 -7.34 -1.21 -5.60
N ALA A 53 -6.76 -0.44 -6.51
CA ALA A 53 -6.12 -0.97 -7.70
C ALA A 53 -4.67 -1.33 -7.36
N PHE A 54 -4.38 -2.62 -7.30
CA PHE A 54 -3.05 -3.14 -6.96
C PHE A 54 -2.17 -3.25 -8.20
N PHE A 55 -0.93 -2.78 -8.11
CA PHE A 55 0.06 -2.93 -9.17
C PHE A 55 1.43 -3.29 -8.59
N GLN A 56 2.18 -4.07 -9.35
CA GLN A 56 3.52 -4.48 -9.00
C GLN A 56 4.48 -3.94 -10.04
N ASP A 57 5.52 -3.24 -9.59
CA ASP A 57 6.59 -2.80 -10.48
C ASP A 57 7.47 -4.00 -10.85
N THR A 58 7.19 -4.58 -12.01
CA THR A 58 7.87 -5.78 -12.51
C THR A 58 9.31 -5.50 -12.92
N GLU A 59 9.63 -4.28 -13.34
CA GLU A 59 10.97 -3.89 -13.74
C GLU A 59 11.87 -3.73 -12.51
N PHE A 60 11.37 -3.09 -11.46
CA PHE A 60 12.08 -2.99 -10.18
C PHE A 60 12.26 -4.38 -9.54
N ALA A 61 11.25 -5.23 -9.61
CA ALA A 61 11.35 -6.63 -9.16
C ALA A 61 12.42 -7.42 -9.94
N ALA A 62 12.52 -7.23 -11.26
CA ALA A 62 13.52 -7.87 -12.10
C ALA A 62 14.95 -7.38 -11.78
N ARG A 63 15.14 -6.06 -11.63
CA ARG A 63 16.43 -5.46 -11.26
C ARG A 63 16.94 -5.97 -9.90
N ARG A 64 16.05 -6.17 -8.93
CA ARG A 64 16.42 -6.71 -7.60
C ARG A 64 16.84 -8.18 -7.63
N ARG A 65 16.23 -9.00 -8.50
CA ARG A 65 16.69 -10.38 -8.74
C ARG A 65 18.08 -10.40 -9.39
N ALA A 66 18.35 -9.45 -10.27
CA ALA A 66 19.64 -9.36 -10.95
C ALA A 66 20.77 -8.95 -10.00
N TRP A 67 20.53 -8.05 -9.05
CA TRP A 67 21.53 -7.59 -8.06
C TRP A 67 21.04 -7.75 -6.62
N PRO A 68 21.24 -8.91 -5.98
CA PRO A 68 21.10 -9.01 -4.54
C PRO A 68 22.12 -8.08 -3.90
N THR A 69 21.66 -7.01 -3.24
CA THR A 69 22.52 -6.05 -2.55
C THR A 69 23.13 -6.75 -1.33
N ILE A 70 24.28 -7.40 -1.53
CA ILE A 70 25.14 -7.88 -0.46
C ILE A 70 25.76 -6.63 0.17
N GLY A 71 25.35 -6.27 1.39
CA GLY A 71 26.02 -5.20 2.13
C GLY A 71 27.49 -5.56 2.36
N GLN A 72 28.38 -4.58 2.34
CA GLN A 72 29.84 -4.74 2.53
C GLN A 72 30.26 -5.44 3.85
N ALA A 73 29.32 -5.75 4.76
CA ALA A 73 29.56 -6.42 6.03
C ALA A 73 28.83 -7.77 6.20
N GLY A 74 28.28 -8.36 5.13
CA GLY A 74 27.55 -9.63 5.22
C GLY A 74 26.14 -9.53 5.83
N ASP A 75 25.74 -8.34 6.28
CA ASP A 75 24.36 -8.06 6.68
C ASP A 75 23.48 -7.90 5.43
N ARG A 76 22.39 -8.67 5.37
CA ARG A 76 21.32 -8.45 4.40
C ARG A 76 20.69 -7.10 4.72
N MET A 77 21.00 -6.07 3.94
CA MET A 77 20.18 -4.87 3.91
C MET A 77 18.78 -5.27 3.45
N LEU A 78 17.86 -5.41 4.40
CA LEU A 78 16.42 -5.51 4.14
C LEU A 78 15.98 -4.18 3.54
N ASN A 79 16.13 -4.04 2.23
CA ASN A 79 15.56 -2.93 1.50
C ASN A 79 14.04 -3.06 1.58
N ARG A 80 13.40 -2.27 2.46
CA ARG A 80 11.94 -2.22 2.66
C ARG A 80 11.23 -1.40 1.57
N SER A 81 11.80 -1.32 0.38
CA SER A 81 11.13 -0.66 -0.73
C SER A 81 9.84 -1.43 -1.04
N PRO A 82 8.68 -0.76 -1.15
CA PRO A 82 7.42 -1.44 -1.44
C PRO A 82 7.53 -2.19 -2.77
N GLU A 83 7.26 -3.50 -2.75
CA GLU A 83 7.22 -4.33 -3.95
C GLU A 83 5.90 -4.18 -4.69
N ILE A 84 4.87 -3.72 -3.96
CA ILE A 84 3.50 -3.61 -4.42
C ILE A 84 3.03 -2.20 -4.09
N TYR A 85 2.28 -1.62 -5.00
CA TYR A 85 1.62 -0.36 -4.81
C TYR A 85 0.12 -0.53 -4.93
N GLY A 86 -0.62 0.36 -4.27
CA GLY A 86 -2.07 0.45 -4.38
C GLY A 86 -2.49 1.87 -4.71
N SER A 87 -3.35 2.04 -5.71
CA SER A 87 -4.09 3.29 -5.93
C SER A 87 -5.45 3.18 -5.25
N THR A 88 -5.87 4.23 -4.53
CA THR A 88 -7.20 4.29 -3.96
C THR A 88 -7.73 5.72 -3.89
N SER A 89 -9.00 5.87 -4.19
CA SER A 89 -9.81 7.09 -4.01
C SER A 89 -10.56 7.13 -2.67
N PHE A 90 -10.17 6.27 -1.72
CA PHE A 90 -10.80 6.20 -0.40
C PHE A 90 -10.69 7.54 0.35
N ALA A 91 -11.84 8.11 0.68
CA ALA A 91 -11.96 9.42 1.31
C ALA A 91 -11.59 9.44 2.81
N GLY A 92 -11.49 8.27 3.46
CA GLY A 92 -11.12 8.17 4.86
C GLY A 92 -9.61 8.24 5.10
N GLU A 93 -9.21 8.16 6.37
CA GLU A 93 -7.80 8.22 6.76
C GLU A 93 -7.12 6.86 6.65
N ILE A 94 -6.02 6.81 5.90
CA ILE A 94 -5.09 5.68 5.85
C ILE A 94 -3.75 6.15 6.43
N ALA A 95 -3.27 5.46 7.46
CA ALA A 95 -2.00 5.73 8.11
C ALA A 95 -0.93 4.70 7.71
N ILE A 96 0.34 5.12 7.78
CA ILE A 96 1.47 4.19 7.69
C ILE A 96 1.39 3.22 8.87
N GLY A 97 1.54 1.92 8.57
CA GLY A 97 1.36 0.80 9.51
C GLY A 97 -0.06 0.21 9.50
N ASP A 98 -1.05 0.87 8.89
CA ASP A 98 -2.35 0.26 8.66
C ASP A 98 -2.21 -0.95 7.72
N ARG A 99 -3.15 -1.89 7.81
CA ARG A 99 -3.13 -3.10 7.00
C ARG A 99 -4.24 -3.10 5.96
N ILE A 100 -3.97 -3.68 4.80
CA ILE A 100 -4.94 -3.88 3.73
C ILE A 100 -5.06 -5.37 3.48
N LEU A 101 -6.25 -5.91 3.75
CA LEU A 101 -6.60 -7.29 3.41
C LEU A 101 -7.20 -7.30 2.00
N ARG A 102 -6.52 -7.97 1.09
CA ARG A 102 -6.99 -8.29 -0.25
C ARG A 102 -7.46 -9.74 -0.25
N ASP A 103 -8.67 -10.02 -0.69
CA ASP A 103 -9.22 -11.38 -0.76
C ASP A 103 -9.87 -11.63 -2.12
N PRO A 104 -9.08 -11.63 -3.22
CA PRO A 104 -9.59 -12.01 -4.52
C PRO A 104 -9.72 -13.53 -4.53
N ASP A 105 -10.92 -14.02 -4.80
CA ASP A 105 -11.19 -15.45 -5.02
C ASP A 105 -10.82 -16.38 -3.85
N GLY A 106 -10.80 -15.87 -2.61
CA GLY A 106 -10.51 -16.65 -1.39
C GLY A 106 -9.02 -16.75 -1.03
N SER A 107 -8.12 -16.12 -1.78
CA SER A 107 -6.69 -16.04 -1.46
C SER A 107 -6.39 -14.79 -0.63
N ARG A 108 -6.57 -14.89 0.70
CA ARG A 108 -6.31 -13.79 1.64
C ARG A 108 -4.84 -13.39 1.68
N LYS A 109 -4.55 -12.20 1.14
CA LYS A 109 -3.24 -11.55 1.19
C LYS A 109 -3.32 -10.30 2.05
N LEU A 110 -2.39 -10.18 3.00
CA LEU A 110 -2.32 -9.04 3.90
C LEU A 110 -1.12 -8.17 3.55
N PHE A 111 -1.37 -6.88 3.44
CA PHE A 111 -0.36 -5.88 3.15
C PHE A 111 -0.27 -4.87 4.28
N GLU A 112 0.94 -4.42 4.61
CA GLU A 112 1.17 -3.26 5.47
C GLU A 112 1.41 -2.03 4.60
N VAL A 113 0.80 -0.89 4.97
CA VAL A 113 1.06 0.40 4.34
C VAL A 113 2.39 0.93 4.86
N VAL A 114 3.42 0.96 4.01
CA VAL A 114 4.76 1.46 4.36
C VAL A 114 5.00 2.90 3.91
N SER A 115 4.26 3.36 2.91
CA SER A 115 4.25 4.76 2.49
C SER A 115 2.87 5.16 1.99
N ARG A 116 2.58 6.47 2.08
CA ARG A 116 1.36 7.08 1.56
C ARG A 116 1.73 8.38 0.89
N ASP A 117 1.35 8.51 -0.37
CA ASP A 117 1.54 9.69 -1.19
C ASP A 117 0.18 10.22 -1.65
N PRO A 118 -0.37 11.25 -0.96
CA PRO A 118 -1.61 11.88 -1.37
C PRO A 118 -1.37 12.78 -2.58
N ASP A 119 -2.23 12.69 -3.59
CA ASP A 119 -2.07 13.42 -4.84
C ASP A 119 -2.63 14.85 -4.83
N GLY A 120 -3.19 15.27 -3.70
CA GLY A 120 -3.79 16.60 -3.52
C GLY A 120 -5.17 16.78 -4.18
N ILE A 121 -5.72 15.75 -4.82
CA ILE A 121 -7.03 15.77 -5.50
C ILE A 121 -7.98 14.68 -4.99
N GLY A 122 -7.61 13.98 -3.91
CA GLY A 122 -8.48 13.06 -3.18
C GLY A 122 -8.13 11.58 -3.34
N ASN A 123 -7.08 11.24 -4.11
CA ASN A 123 -6.56 9.88 -4.17
C ASN A 123 -5.23 9.77 -3.42
N ALA A 124 -4.85 8.54 -3.12
CA ALA A 124 -3.56 8.23 -2.55
C ALA A 124 -2.92 7.05 -3.26
N ILE A 125 -1.61 7.17 -3.50
CA ILE A 125 -0.76 6.02 -3.83
C ILE A 125 -0.18 5.49 -2.53
N LEU A 126 -0.35 4.19 -2.32
CA LEU A 126 0.13 3.47 -1.16
C LEU A 126 1.31 2.60 -1.55
N GLY A 127 2.42 2.69 -0.84
CA GLY A 127 3.45 1.67 -0.88
C GLY A 127 3.07 0.54 0.07
N LEU A 128 3.07 -0.69 -0.42
CA LEU A 128 2.60 -1.86 0.29
C LEU A 128 3.71 -2.90 0.46
N ALA A 129 3.81 -3.45 1.67
CA ALA A 129 4.68 -4.58 1.99
C ALA A 129 3.83 -5.82 2.27
N SER A 130 4.15 -6.94 1.62
CA SER A 130 3.48 -8.21 1.86
C SER A 130 3.83 -8.75 3.25
N ILE A 131 2.83 -9.09 4.05
CA ILE A 131 3.00 -9.75 5.33
C ILE A 131 2.75 -11.25 5.11
N ALA A 132 3.71 -12.10 5.46
CA ALA A 132 3.45 -13.53 5.50
C ALA A 132 2.41 -13.80 6.59
N ASN A 133 1.28 -14.43 6.24
CA ASN A 133 0.34 -14.91 7.24
C ASN A 133 1.09 -15.94 8.11
N GLY A 134 1.34 -15.58 9.37
CA GLY A 134 1.82 -16.52 10.39
C GLY A 134 0.72 -17.44 10.87
#